data_AF-A0A7S4VA89-F1
#
_entry.id   AF-A0A7S4VA89-F1
#
_cell.length_a   1.000
_cell.length_b   1.000
_cell.length_c   1.000
_cell.angle_alpha   90.00
_cell.angle_beta   90.00
_cell.angle_gamma   90.00
#
_symmetry.space_group_name_H-M   'P 1'
#
loop_
_entity.id
_entity.type
_entity.pdbx_description
1 polymer ?
#
loop_
_entity_poly.entity_id
_entity_poly.type
_entity_poly.pdbx_seq_one_letter_code
_entity_poly.pdbx_strand_id
1 'polypeptide(L)'
;PPTEPPTRCPCGQTDESREADAFAILSTVSDPALLLDETTPQGRSFEWIIDIDEFCGCPADPKFVQRYIMGVFYYSTEGDSWNNGCQASADLTDPVAIAAANNDCTIEADGLDIFGLETFRGTDAWLTPSYECFWGGVACRNSTLCMDRIEFESDGLAGTMPLELQNLTDLRFIILEEGATGGTIPSEYGTFPRLHILDLNFNSFTGSVPVELYSTPFLLQLDLNSNFFTGTIATEIGSVQFLQFVQFEANRFSGTVPTEVGSLASL
;
A
#
# COMPACT_ATOMS: atom_id res chain seq x y z
N PRO A 1 1.53 -15.44 21.25
CA PRO A 1 0.32 -14.75 20.76
C PRO A 1 0.41 -13.26 21.07
N PRO A 2 0.13 -12.36 20.12
CA PRO A 2 -0.07 -10.97 20.49
C PRO A 2 -1.28 -10.93 21.42
N THR A 3 -1.10 -10.32 22.58
CA THR A 3 -2.15 -10.12 23.57
C THR A 3 -3.13 -9.04 23.08
N GLU A 4 -4.38 -9.12 23.50
CA GLU A 4 -5.45 -8.16 23.19
C GLU A 4 -4.99 -6.69 23.22
N PRO A 5 -5.52 -5.82 22.35
CA PRO A 5 -5.16 -4.41 22.31
C PRO A 5 -5.49 -3.71 23.65
N PRO A 6 -4.62 -2.79 24.12
CA PRO A 6 -4.78 -2.16 25.43
C PRO A 6 -5.98 -1.20 25.46
N THR A 7 -6.77 -1.28 26.53
CA THR A 7 -8.02 -0.51 26.76
C THR A 7 -7.86 1.01 26.97
N ARG A 8 -6.66 1.58 26.72
CA ARG A 8 -6.31 3.01 26.74
C ARG A 8 -4.95 3.20 26.06
N CYS A 9 -4.78 4.24 25.23
CA CYS A 9 -3.49 4.60 24.63
C CYS A 9 -2.36 4.56 25.66
N PRO A 10 -1.43 3.58 25.59
CA PRO A 10 -0.56 3.21 26.70
C PRO A 10 0.69 4.11 26.83
N CYS A 11 0.76 5.22 26.08
CA CYS A 11 1.99 6.00 25.91
C CYS A 11 2.34 6.88 27.13
N GLY A 12 1.45 6.95 28.13
CA GLY A 12 1.65 7.80 29.32
C GLY A 12 1.60 9.30 29.02
N GLN A 13 1.05 9.68 27.86
CA GLN A 13 0.91 11.04 27.37
C GLN A 13 -0.54 11.52 27.51
N THR A 14 -0.77 12.83 27.48
CA THR A 14 -2.10 13.41 27.28
C THR A 14 -2.49 13.31 25.80
N ASP A 15 -3.78 13.36 25.50
CA ASP A 15 -4.29 13.30 24.13
C ASP A 15 -3.69 14.43 23.27
N GLU A 16 -3.67 15.66 23.78
CA GLU A 16 -3.03 16.82 23.13
C GLU A 16 -1.54 16.61 22.83
N SER A 17 -0.80 15.99 23.76
CA SER A 17 0.63 15.72 23.55
C SER A 17 0.84 14.60 22.52
N ARG A 18 -0.03 13.59 22.50
CA ARG A 18 0.03 12.49 21.54
C ARG A 18 -0.28 12.99 20.14
N GLU A 19 -1.32 13.80 19.98
CA GLU A 19 -1.70 14.40 18.70
C GLU A 19 -0.58 15.29 18.14
N ALA A 20 0.03 16.13 19.00
CA ALA A 20 1.15 16.98 18.59
C ALA A 20 2.37 16.16 18.11
N ASP A 21 2.72 15.08 18.83
CA ASP A 21 3.82 14.20 18.44
C ASP A 21 3.51 13.43 17.16
N ALA A 22 2.27 12.94 17.01
CA ALA A 22 1.82 12.29 15.80
C ALA A 22 1.87 13.24 14.60
N PHE A 23 1.34 14.44 14.72
CA PHE A 23 1.38 15.45 13.66
C PHE A 23 2.83 15.74 13.23
N ALA A 24 3.73 15.92 14.20
CA ALA A 24 5.14 16.18 13.91
C ALA A 24 5.82 15.02 13.16
N ILE A 25 5.54 13.77 13.53
CA ILE A 25 6.11 12.58 12.88
C ILE A 25 5.50 12.36 11.50
N LEU A 26 4.18 12.45 11.36
CA LEU A 26 3.49 12.19 10.10
C LEU A 26 3.74 13.29 9.06
N SER A 27 4.03 14.52 9.49
CA SER A 27 4.52 15.61 8.64
C SER A 27 5.86 15.33 7.94
N THR A 28 6.57 14.26 8.34
CA THR A 28 7.81 13.84 7.66
C THR A 28 7.56 12.96 6.43
N VAL A 29 6.35 12.39 6.31
CA VAL A 29 5.98 11.46 5.23
C VAL A 29 4.81 11.92 4.39
N SER A 30 3.98 12.85 4.89
CA SER A 30 2.87 13.50 4.17
C SER A 30 2.97 15.01 4.28
N ASP A 31 2.39 15.72 3.31
CA ASP A 31 2.29 17.19 3.36
C ASP A 31 1.46 17.61 4.59
N PRO A 32 1.99 18.46 5.49
CA PRO A 32 1.27 18.95 6.66
C PRO A 32 -0.07 19.61 6.34
N ALA A 33 -0.23 20.21 5.16
CA ALA A 33 -1.50 20.81 4.76
C ALA A 33 -2.58 19.75 4.48
N LEU A 34 -2.20 18.58 3.96
CA LEU A 34 -3.12 17.48 3.70
C LEU A 34 -3.53 16.77 5.00
N LEU A 35 -2.62 16.68 5.97
CA LEU A 35 -2.94 16.14 7.31
C LEU A 35 -4.06 16.93 8.01
N LEU A 36 -4.15 18.24 7.74
CA LEU A 36 -5.16 19.12 8.33
C LEU A 36 -6.44 19.23 7.49
N ASP A 37 -6.52 18.55 6.35
CA ASP A 37 -7.68 18.54 5.46
C ASP A 37 -8.37 17.17 5.51
N GLU A 38 -9.41 17.06 6.33
CA GLU A 38 -10.25 15.86 6.54
C GLU A 38 -10.95 15.37 5.26
N THR A 39 -10.92 16.12 4.16
CA THR A 39 -11.45 15.64 2.88
C THR A 39 -10.44 14.82 2.07
N THR A 40 -9.17 14.88 2.46
CA THR A 40 -8.09 14.14 1.82
C THR A 40 -7.88 12.76 2.46
N PRO A 41 -7.32 11.78 1.74
CA PRO A 41 -6.93 10.51 2.35
C PRO A 41 -5.97 10.65 3.54
N GLN A 42 -5.05 11.61 3.48
CA GLN A 42 -4.09 11.92 4.55
C GLN A 42 -4.79 12.43 5.80
N GLY A 43 -5.67 13.43 5.67
CA GLY A 43 -6.43 13.97 6.80
C GLY A 43 -7.37 12.94 7.42
N ARG A 44 -8.06 12.13 6.61
CA ARG A 44 -8.90 11.02 7.13
C ARG A 44 -8.08 9.96 7.87
N SER A 45 -6.91 9.59 7.35
CA SER A 45 -6.01 8.65 8.03
C SER A 45 -5.46 9.24 9.34
N PHE A 46 -5.16 10.54 9.34
CA PHE A 46 -4.71 11.26 10.52
C PHE A 46 -5.80 11.30 11.60
N GLU A 47 -7.02 11.73 11.26
CA GLU A 47 -8.17 11.71 12.18
C GLU A 47 -8.42 10.31 12.72
N TRP A 48 -8.45 9.30 11.83
CA TRP A 48 -8.64 7.91 12.22
C TRP A 48 -7.60 7.44 13.25
N ILE A 49 -6.29 7.61 12.97
CA ILE A 49 -5.24 7.09 13.86
C ILE A 49 -5.20 7.85 15.20
N ILE A 50 -5.69 9.09 15.26
CA ILE A 50 -5.73 9.88 16.48
C ILE A 50 -6.94 9.55 17.34
N ASP A 51 -8.14 9.56 16.75
CA ASP A 51 -9.40 9.60 17.49
C ASP A 51 -10.22 8.30 17.45
N ILE A 52 -9.96 7.42 16.47
CA ILE A 52 -10.82 6.26 16.16
C ILE A 52 -10.08 4.93 16.33
N ASP A 53 -8.78 4.89 16.03
CA ASP A 53 -7.98 3.68 16.04
C ASP A 53 -7.82 3.09 17.45
N GLU A 54 -8.62 2.08 17.77
CA GLU A 54 -8.59 1.36 19.05
C GLU A 54 -7.30 0.56 19.30
N PHE A 55 -6.46 0.31 18.27
CA PHE A 55 -5.09 -0.18 18.51
C PHE A 55 -4.28 0.83 19.33
N CYS A 56 -4.60 2.13 19.16
CA CYS A 56 -4.09 3.25 19.94
C CYS A 56 -2.55 3.27 20.03
N GLY A 57 -1.90 3.16 18.86
CA GLY A 57 -0.45 3.11 18.74
C GLY A 57 0.23 4.39 19.26
N CYS A 58 1.43 4.23 19.84
CA CYS A 58 2.23 5.36 20.29
C CYS A 58 2.99 6.00 19.12
N PRO A 59 3.02 7.34 18.99
CA PRO A 59 3.77 8.02 17.92
C PRO A 59 5.27 7.66 17.89
N ALA A 60 5.85 7.37 19.06
CA ALA A 60 7.25 6.94 19.17
C ALA A 60 7.50 5.49 18.69
N ASP A 61 6.45 4.70 18.43
CA ASP A 61 6.61 3.34 17.91
C ASP A 61 7.10 3.39 16.45
N PRO A 62 8.15 2.62 16.08
CA PRO A 62 8.63 2.53 14.70
C PRO A 62 7.58 2.11 13.66
N LYS A 63 6.44 1.54 14.08
CA LYS A 63 5.34 1.10 13.22
C LYS A 63 4.17 2.09 13.16
N PHE A 64 4.23 3.18 13.92
CA PHE A 64 3.18 4.21 13.90
C PHE A 64 2.99 4.80 12.50
N VAL A 65 4.10 5.17 11.84
CA VAL A 65 4.09 5.65 10.46
C VAL A 65 3.56 4.59 9.49
N GLN A 66 3.95 3.32 9.66
CA GLN A 66 3.46 2.22 8.83
C GLN A 66 1.93 2.12 8.89
N ARG A 67 1.36 2.12 10.10
CA ARG A 67 -0.09 2.06 10.31
C ARG A 67 -0.83 3.24 9.69
N TYR A 68 -0.32 4.47 9.86
CA TYR A 68 -0.86 5.66 9.21
C TYR A 68 -0.86 5.53 7.68
N ILE A 69 0.25 5.07 7.09
CA ILE A 69 0.37 4.90 5.62
C ILE A 69 -0.66 3.90 5.11
N MET A 70 -0.93 2.83 5.86
CA MET A 70 -1.99 1.87 5.50
C MET A 70 -3.38 2.52 5.57
N GLY A 71 -3.65 3.39 6.55
CA GLY A 71 -4.88 4.20 6.56
C GLY A 71 -4.98 5.13 5.35
N VAL A 72 -3.88 5.76 4.93
CA VAL A 72 -3.86 6.59 3.71
C VAL A 72 -4.16 5.73 2.48
N PHE A 73 -3.56 4.53 2.39
CA PHE A 73 -3.85 3.58 1.31
C PHE A 73 -5.35 3.23 1.24
N TYR A 74 -5.96 2.88 2.37
CA TYR A 74 -7.39 2.58 2.46
C TYR A 74 -8.23 3.73 1.91
N TYR A 75 -8.01 4.95 2.40
CA TYR A 75 -8.80 6.11 1.97
C TYR A 75 -8.50 6.57 0.54
N SER A 76 -7.28 6.41 0.05
CA SER A 76 -6.89 6.74 -1.33
C SER A 76 -7.48 5.80 -2.36
N THR A 77 -7.75 4.55 -1.98
CA THR A 77 -8.26 3.50 -2.86
C THR A 77 -9.76 3.21 -2.65
N GLU A 78 -10.46 4.15 -2.01
CA GLU A 78 -11.90 4.08 -1.72
C GLU A 78 -12.30 2.83 -0.90
N GLY A 79 -11.54 2.56 0.16
CA GLY A 79 -11.65 1.38 1.03
C GLY A 79 -13.06 0.97 1.44
N ASP A 80 -13.93 1.93 1.75
CA ASP A 80 -15.33 1.67 2.15
C ASP A 80 -16.16 1.02 1.02
N SER A 81 -15.70 1.12 -0.23
CA SER A 81 -16.38 0.62 -1.43
C SER A 81 -15.76 -0.65 -2.02
N TRP A 82 -14.72 -1.22 -1.39
CA TRP A 82 -14.14 -2.50 -1.82
C TRP A 82 -15.19 -3.61 -1.81
N ASN A 83 -15.08 -4.59 -2.71
CA ASN A 83 -16.11 -5.63 -2.87
C ASN A 83 -15.73 -6.98 -2.22
N ASN A 84 -14.62 -7.02 -1.48
CA ASN A 84 -14.02 -8.22 -0.89
C ASN A 84 -14.41 -8.47 0.57
N GLY A 85 -15.26 -7.61 1.14
CA GLY A 85 -15.72 -7.69 2.52
C GLY A 85 -14.69 -7.28 3.57
N CYS A 86 -13.47 -6.88 3.17
CA CYS A 86 -12.40 -6.49 4.08
C CYS A 86 -12.45 -4.99 4.46
N GLN A 87 -13.61 -4.35 4.32
CA GLN A 87 -13.85 -2.94 4.65
C GLN A 87 -13.86 -2.72 6.16
N ALA A 88 -13.68 -1.47 6.59
CA ALA A 88 -13.78 -1.12 8.00
C ALA A 88 -15.14 -1.49 8.62
N SER A 89 -15.12 -1.91 9.89
CA SER A 89 -16.35 -2.17 10.66
C SER A 89 -17.21 -0.91 10.74
N ALA A 90 -18.53 -1.09 10.67
CA ALA A 90 -19.49 0.00 10.87
C ALA A 90 -19.42 0.62 12.27
N ASP A 91 -18.90 -0.13 13.25
CA ASP A 91 -18.58 0.33 14.59
C ASP A 91 -17.26 -0.30 15.04
N LEU A 92 -16.21 0.53 15.13
CA LEU A 92 -14.87 0.10 15.55
C LEU A 92 -14.73 -0.05 17.07
N THR A 93 -15.76 0.34 17.84
CA THR A 93 -15.77 0.22 19.31
C THR A 93 -16.55 -1.00 19.81
N ASP A 94 -17.36 -1.63 18.95
CA ASP A 94 -18.13 -2.84 19.27
C ASP A 94 -17.37 -4.11 18.81
N PRO A 95 -16.89 -4.96 19.74
CA PRO A 95 -16.21 -6.20 19.42
C PRO A 95 -17.05 -7.17 18.56
N VAL A 96 -18.39 -7.12 18.66
CA VAL A 96 -19.28 -7.96 17.86
C VAL A 96 -19.29 -7.48 16.40
N ALA A 97 -19.34 -6.16 16.18
CA ALA A 97 -19.26 -5.57 14.85
C ALA A 97 -17.90 -5.83 14.20
N ILE A 98 -16.80 -5.66 14.96
CA ILE A 98 -15.44 -5.97 14.49
C ILE A 98 -15.33 -7.45 14.11
N ALA A 99 -15.81 -8.36 14.96
CA ALA A 99 -15.77 -9.80 14.67
C ALA A 99 -16.61 -10.14 13.43
N ALA A 100 -17.74 -9.48 13.21
CA ALA A 100 -18.53 -9.64 11.99
C ALA A 100 -17.76 -9.19 10.75
N ALA A 101 -17.16 -7.99 10.78
CA ALA A 101 -16.35 -7.47 9.67
C ALA A 101 -15.15 -8.40 9.34
N ASN A 102 -14.46 -8.91 10.35
CA ASN A 102 -13.36 -9.87 10.14
C ASN A 102 -13.84 -11.19 9.53
N ASN A 103 -15.06 -11.65 9.84
CA ASN A 103 -15.62 -12.85 9.23
C ASN A 103 -16.09 -12.63 7.79
N ASP A 104 -16.43 -11.38 7.43
CA ASP A 104 -16.88 -11.00 6.09
C ASP A 104 -15.69 -10.78 5.13
N CYS A 105 -14.49 -10.51 5.64
CA CYS A 105 -13.28 -10.39 4.82
C CYS A 105 -12.92 -11.72 4.15
N THR A 106 -12.95 -11.73 2.82
CA THR A 106 -12.84 -12.96 2.02
C THR A 106 -11.43 -13.28 1.51
N ILE A 107 -10.44 -12.42 1.80
CA ILE A 107 -9.06 -12.65 1.39
C ILE A 107 -8.50 -13.88 2.14
N GLU A 108 -8.07 -14.89 1.37
CA GLU A 108 -7.52 -16.12 1.94
C GLU A 108 -6.10 -15.91 2.49
N ALA A 109 -5.80 -16.60 3.59
CA ALA A 109 -4.51 -16.53 4.27
C ALA A 109 -3.37 -17.27 3.52
N ASP A 110 -3.69 -18.04 2.48
CA ASP A 110 -2.82 -19.07 1.94
C ASP A 110 -2.28 -18.74 0.55
N GLY A 111 -0.95 -18.77 0.43
CA GLY A 111 -0.23 -18.76 -0.83
C GLY A 111 1.27 -18.88 -0.58
N LEU A 112 1.94 -19.73 -1.35
CA LEU A 112 3.39 -19.59 -1.53
C LEU A 112 3.59 -18.28 -2.30
N ASP A 113 4.47 -17.39 -1.82
CA ASP A 113 4.89 -16.30 -2.70
C ASP A 113 5.61 -16.86 -3.94
N ILE A 114 5.83 -16.04 -4.97
CA ILE A 114 6.54 -16.47 -6.18
C ILE A 114 7.97 -16.99 -5.91
N PHE A 115 8.51 -16.77 -4.70
CA PHE A 115 9.79 -17.27 -4.22
C PHE A 115 9.68 -18.55 -3.38
N GLY A 116 8.47 -19.10 -3.23
CA GLY A 116 8.20 -20.31 -2.45
C GLY A 116 8.32 -20.11 -0.94
N LEU A 117 8.17 -18.88 -0.43
CA LEU A 117 8.19 -18.58 0.99
C LEU A 117 6.77 -18.64 1.55
N GLU A 118 6.61 -19.26 2.73
CA GLU A 118 5.40 -19.16 3.55
C GLU A 118 5.27 -17.71 4.01
N THR A 119 4.35 -16.95 3.40
CA THR A 119 3.99 -15.60 3.85
C THR A 119 2.69 -15.68 4.64
N PHE A 120 2.71 -15.20 5.88
CA PHE A 120 1.48 -14.95 6.62
C PHE A 120 0.74 -13.78 5.97
N ARG A 121 -0.46 -14.01 5.44
CA ARG A 121 -1.38 -12.95 5.00
C ARG A 121 -2.39 -12.66 6.07
N GLY A 122 -2.67 -11.38 6.25
CA GLY A 122 -3.78 -10.94 7.07
C GLY A 122 -5.14 -11.29 6.46
N THR A 123 -6.13 -11.45 7.32
CA THR A 123 -7.52 -11.79 6.99
C THR A 123 -8.53 -10.93 7.74
N ASP A 124 -8.06 -10.01 8.59
CA ASP A 124 -8.94 -9.10 9.32
C ASP A 124 -9.43 -7.99 8.39
N ALA A 125 -10.61 -7.46 8.69
CA ALA A 125 -11.08 -6.24 8.07
C ALA A 125 -10.10 -5.08 8.33
N TRP A 126 -10.00 -4.16 7.38
CA TRP A 126 -9.12 -3.00 7.49
C TRP A 126 -9.57 -2.04 8.57
N LEU A 127 -8.62 -1.24 9.08
CA LEU A 127 -8.83 -0.26 10.15
C LEU A 127 -9.33 -0.86 11.49
N THR A 128 -9.35 -2.19 11.62
CA THR A 128 -9.68 -2.87 12.87
C THR A 128 -8.52 -2.78 13.88
N PRO A 129 -8.77 -3.08 15.17
CA PRO A 129 -7.78 -2.89 16.22
C PRO A 129 -6.62 -3.90 16.20
N SER A 130 -6.59 -4.84 15.25
CA SER A 130 -5.44 -5.73 15.05
C SER A 130 -4.27 -4.96 14.41
N TYR A 131 -3.06 -5.51 14.52
CA TYR A 131 -1.92 -4.95 13.77
C TYR A 131 -2.25 -4.95 12.29
N GLU A 132 -1.83 -3.93 11.56
CA GLU A 132 -2.10 -3.79 10.13
C GLU A 132 -1.52 -4.95 9.28
N CYS A 133 -0.56 -5.67 9.84
CA CYS A 133 -0.05 -6.93 9.29
C CYS A 133 -1.07 -8.08 9.25
N PHE A 134 -2.17 -7.97 10.00
CA PHE A 134 -3.28 -8.91 10.02
C PHE A 134 -4.44 -8.49 9.12
N TRP A 135 -4.37 -7.33 8.46
CA TRP A 135 -5.42 -6.90 7.55
C TRP A 135 -5.39 -7.67 6.22
N GLY A 136 -6.57 -7.91 5.65
CA GLY A 136 -6.75 -8.59 4.37
C GLY A 136 -5.80 -8.07 3.30
N GLY A 137 -5.05 -8.96 2.65
CA GLY A 137 -4.16 -8.59 1.52
C GLY A 137 -2.81 -8.01 1.96
N VAL A 138 -2.57 -7.89 3.26
CA VAL A 138 -1.30 -7.41 3.81
C VAL A 138 -0.44 -8.58 4.30
N ALA A 139 0.87 -8.54 4.01
CA ALA A 139 1.83 -9.42 4.68
C ALA A 139 3.03 -8.64 5.22
N CYS A 140 3.51 -9.07 6.38
CA CYS A 140 4.68 -8.51 7.04
C CYS A 140 5.74 -9.58 7.30
N ARG A 141 7.00 -9.15 7.47
CA ARG A 141 8.09 -10.06 7.84
C ARG A 141 7.93 -10.54 9.29
N ASN A 142 7.89 -11.87 9.50
CA ASN A 142 7.66 -12.51 10.81
C ASN A 142 8.54 -12.02 11.97
N SER A 143 9.78 -11.58 11.69
CA SER A 143 10.73 -11.17 12.72
C SER A 143 10.68 -9.69 13.09
N THR A 144 10.12 -8.83 12.24
CA THR A 144 10.19 -7.37 12.42
C THR A 144 8.84 -6.66 12.34
N LEU A 145 7.78 -7.36 11.89
CA LEU A 145 6.46 -6.78 11.59
C LEU A 145 6.53 -5.61 10.59
N CYS A 146 7.59 -5.54 9.79
CA CYS A 146 7.69 -4.56 8.71
C CYS A 146 6.86 -5.05 7.52
N MET A 147 6.09 -4.14 6.94
CA MET A 147 5.32 -4.35 5.72
C MET A 147 6.21 -4.91 4.61
N ASP A 148 5.76 -5.97 3.98
CA ASP A 148 6.50 -6.68 2.95
C ASP A 148 5.74 -6.73 1.62
N ARG A 149 4.42 -6.89 1.71
CA ARG A 149 3.52 -7.09 0.57
C ARG A 149 2.18 -6.42 0.82
N ILE A 150 1.69 -5.77 -0.22
CA ILE A 150 0.29 -5.35 -0.37
C ILE A 150 -0.21 -6.04 -1.64
N GLU A 151 -1.23 -6.87 -1.50
CA GLU A 151 -1.76 -7.69 -2.58
C GLU A 151 -3.29 -7.73 -2.56
N PHE A 152 -3.87 -7.34 -3.70
CA PHE A 152 -5.30 -7.33 -3.96
C PHE A 152 -5.56 -7.79 -5.39
N GLU A 153 -6.54 -8.66 -5.58
CA GLU A 153 -6.91 -9.25 -6.88
C GLU A 153 -8.43 -9.21 -7.03
N SER A 154 -8.93 -8.46 -8.02
CA SER A 154 -10.37 -8.38 -8.31
C SER A 154 -11.23 -7.81 -7.15
N ASP A 155 -10.58 -7.13 -6.20
CA ASP A 155 -11.16 -6.67 -4.92
C ASP A 155 -11.88 -5.31 -5.02
N GLY A 156 -12.05 -4.79 -6.24
CA GLY A 156 -12.76 -3.54 -6.49
C GLY A 156 -12.00 -2.29 -6.03
N LEU A 157 -10.68 -2.37 -5.85
CA LEU A 157 -9.86 -1.19 -5.52
C LEU A 157 -10.06 -0.11 -6.57
N ALA A 158 -10.33 1.12 -6.13
CA ALA A 158 -10.55 2.27 -7.01
C ALA A 158 -9.57 3.40 -6.64
N GLY A 159 -9.98 4.66 -6.81
CA GLY A 159 -9.20 5.82 -6.39
C GLY A 159 -7.81 5.91 -7.02
N THR A 160 -6.79 6.23 -6.22
CA THR A 160 -5.41 6.45 -6.66
C THR A 160 -4.38 5.83 -5.72
N MET A 161 -3.15 5.67 -6.22
CA MET A 161 -2.02 5.22 -5.41
C MET A 161 -1.40 6.40 -4.63
N PRO A 162 -1.31 6.32 -3.29
CA PRO A 162 -0.68 7.35 -2.49
C PRO A 162 0.85 7.31 -2.59
N LEU A 163 1.51 8.47 -2.63
CA LEU A 163 2.97 8.55 -2.69
C LEU A 163 3.61 7.97 -1.42
N GLU A 164 2.88 8.04 -0.30
CA GLU A 164 3.33 7.66 1.03
C GLU A 164 3.83 6.21 1.13
N LEU A 165 3.33 5.30 0.26
CA LEU A 165 3.80 3.91 0.24
C LEU A 165 5.32 3.80 0.09
N GLN A 166 5.98 4.76 -0.60
CA GLN A 166 7.44 4.76 -0.76
C GLN A 166 8.21 4.79 0.57
N ASN A 167 7.58 5.28 1.65
CA ASN A 167 8.17 5.30 3.00
C ASN A 167 8.13 3.91 3.68
N LEU A 168 7.42 2.93 3.11
CA LEU A 168 7.45 1.54 3.57
C LEU A 168 8.71 0.84 3.04
N THR A 169 9.84 1.14 3.66
CA THR A 169 11.19 0.75 3.17
C THR A 169 11.46 -0.76 3.06
N ASP A 170 10.60 -1.61 3.62
CA ASP A 170 10.68 -3.07 3.49
C ASP A 170 9.73 -3.65 2.45
N LEU A 171 8.87 -2.82 1.84
CA LEU A 171 7.88 -3.25 0.86
C LEU A 171 8.60 -3.78 -0.40
N ARG A 172 8.31 -5.03 -0.74
CA ARG A 172 8.87 -5.75 -1.88
C ARG A 172 7.86 -5.99 -2.98
N PHE A 173 6.58 -6.06 -2.62
CA PHE A 173 5.51 -6.43 -3.54
C PHE A 173 4.35 -5.44 -3.42
N ILE A 174 4.01 -4.82 -4.54
CA ILE A 174 2.76 -4.10 -4.72
C ILE A 174 2.08 -4.80 -5.89
N ILE A 175 0.99 -5.51 -5.59
CA ILE A 175 0.24 -6.32 -6.54
C ILE A 175 -1.22 -5.87 -6.43
N LEU A 176 -1.68 -5.06 -7.36
CA LEU A 176 -3.04 -4.54 -7.39
C LEU A 176 -3.62 -4.89 -8.76
N GLU A 177 -4.31 -6.02 -8.83
CA GLU A 177 -4.76 -6.63 -10.09
C GLU A 177 -6.27 -6.52 -10.24
N GLU A 178 -6.73 -6.40 -11.48
CA GLU A 178 -8.15 -6.43 -11.85
C GLU A 178 -9.05 -5.45 -11.06
N GLY A 179 -8.58 -4.21 -10.90
CA GLY A 179 -9.28 -3.16 -10.19
C GLY A 179 -9.85 -2.05 -11.07
N ALA A 180 -10.17 -0.94 -10.42
CA ALA A 180 -10.54 0.33 -11.02
C ALA A 180 -9.60 1.47 -10.57
N THR A 181 -8.44 1.14 -9.97
CA THR A 181 -7.48 2.16 -9.51
C THR A 181 -6.97 2.96 -10.70
N GLY A 182 -6.95 4.27 -10.56
CA GLY A 182 -6.59 5.20 -11.61
C GLY A 182 -5.56 6.23 -11.17
N GLY A 183 -5.60 7.40 -11.81
CA GLY A 183 -4.57 8.43 -11.61
C GLY A 183 -3.25 8.06 -12.29
N THR A 184 -2.14 8.49 -11.73
CA THR A 184 -0.78 8.23 -12.21
C THR A 184 0.02 7.47 -11.17
N ILE A 185 1.02 6.69 -11.59
CA ILE A 185 2.02 6.15 -10.67
C ILE A 185 2.84 7.33 -10.10
N PRO A 186 3.00 7.48 -8.77
CA PRO A 186 3.86 8.52 -8.21
C PRO A 186 5.32 8.32 -8.62
N SER A 187 6.01 9.39 -9.04
CA SER A 187 7.43 9.33 -9.42
C SER A 187 8.34 8.87 -8.28
N GLU A 188 7.93 9.15 -7.05
CA GLU A 188 8.56 8.75 -5.81
C GLU A 188 8.65 7.22 -5.67
N TYR A 189 7.88 6.45 -6.43
CA TYR A 189 8.01 4.99 -6.40
C TYR A 189 9.36 4.52 -6.97
N GLY A 190 10.06 5.40 -7.69
CA GLY A 190 11.47 5.20 -8.04
C GLY A 190 12.43 5.08 -6.84
N THR A 191 12.02 5.54 -5.65
CA THR A 191 12.87 5.54 -4.44
C THR A 191 12.63 4.35 -3.53
N PHE A 192 11.74 3.41 -3.88
CA PHE A 192 11.57 2.19 -3.12
C PHE A 192 12.90 1.43 -3.03
N PRO A 193 13.44 1.20 -1.82
CA PRO A 193 14.77 0.60 -1.69
C PRO A 193 14.76 -0.91 -1.96
N ARG A 194 13.59 -1.54 -1.98
CA ARG A 194 13.42 -3.00 -1.99
C ARG A 194 12.27 -3.48 -2.87
N LEU A 195 11.67 -2.64 -3.72
CA LEU A 195 10.57 -3.09 -4.58
C LEU A 195 11.11 -4.11 -5.60
N HIS A 196 10.49 -5.30 -5.63
CA HIS A 196 10.79 -6.39 -6.55
C HIS A 196 9.69 -6.56 -7.59
N ILE A 197 8.43 -6.42 -7.17
CA ILE A 197 7.27 -6.56 -8.06
C ILE A 197 6.41 -5.31 -7.93
N LEU A 198 6.15 -4.70 -9.08
CA LEU A 198 5.04 -3.80 -9.27
C LEU A 198 4.11 -4.41 -10.32
N ASP A 199 2.99 -4.95 -9.87
CA ASP A 199 1.92 -5.45 -10.71
C ASP A 199 0.70 -4.56 -10.54
N LEU A 200 0.32 -3.89 -11.61
CA LEU A 200 -0.81 -2.96 -11.67
C LEU A 200 -1.73 -3.33 -12.84
N ASN A 201 -1.72 -4.60 -13.27
CA ASN A 201 -2.48 -5.05 -14.42
C ASN A 201 -3.98 -4.75 -14.31
N PHE A 202 -4.65 -4.67 -15.45
CA PHE A 202 -6.13 -4.59 -15.52
C PHE A 202 -6.75 -3.51 -14.61
N ASN A 203 -6.20 -2.30 -14.66
CA ASN A 203 -6.67 -1.15 -13.88
C ASN A 203 -7.03 0.03 -14.81
N SER A 204 -7.19 1.22 -14.23
CA SER A 204 -7.53 2.46 -14.93
C SER A 204 -6.43 3.53 -14.85
N PHE A 205 -5.16 3.13 -14.68
CA PHE A 205 -4.04 4.08 -14.61
C PHE A 205 -3.83 4.86 -15.91
N THR A 206 -3.42 6.11 -15.78
CA THR A 206 -3.25 7.09 -16.87
C THR A 206 -1.89 7.80 -16.77
N GLY A 207 -1.63 8.74 -17.67
CA GLY A 207 -0.36 9.48 -17.72
C GLY A 207 0.78 8.66 -18.32
N SER A 208 2.02 9.11 -18.16
CA SER A 208 3.23 8.36 -18.56
C SER A 208 3.76 7.54 -17.39
N VAL A 209 4.41 6.42 -17.68
CA VAL A 209 5.21 5.69 -16.66
C VAL A 209 6.36 6.61 -16.20
N PRO A 210 6.48 6.91 -14.89
CA PRO A 210 7.56 7.75 -14.39
C PRO A 210 8.93 7.15 -14.71
N VAL A 211 9.85 7.98 -15.19
CA VAL A 211 11.20 7.51 -15.55
C VAL A 211 11.98 7.07 -14.30
N GLU A 212 11.64 7.66 -13.16
CA GLU A 212 12.20 7.35 -11.84
C GLU A 212 11.95 5.89 -11.44
N LEU A 213 10.85 5.28 -11.91
CA LEU A 213 10.54 3.87 -11.62
C LEU A 213 11.66 2.93 -12.11
N TYR A 214 12.34 3.30 -13.20
CA TYR A 214 13.49 2.54 -13.72
C TYR A 214 14.76 2.69 -12.86
N SER A 215 14.73 3.52 -11.82
CA SER A 215 15.83 3.64 -10.84
C SER A 215 15.67 2.71 -9.63
N THR A 216 14.58 1.93 -9.57
CA THR A 216 14.37 0.95 -8.50
C THR A 216 15.43 -0.17 -8.57
N PRO A 217 16.22 -0.38 -7.50
CA PRO A 217 17.45 -1.17 -7.59
C PRO A 217 17.24 -2.68 -7.73
N PHE A 218 16.07 -3.19 -7.39
CA PHE A 218 15.78 -4.63 -7.30
C PHE A 218 14.52 -5.05 -8.07
N LEU A 219 13.98 -4.19 -8.95
CA LEU A 219 12.77 -4.50 -9.69
C LEU A 219 12.99 -5.68 -10.63
N LEU A 220 12.17 -6.71 -10.46
CA LEU A 220 12.18 -7.96 -11.22
C LEU A 220 11.00 -8.05 -12.17
N GLN A 221 9.84 -7.55 -11.75
CA GLN A 221 8.60 -7.59 -12.52
C GLN A 221 7.97 -6.20 -12.55
N LEU A 222 7.66 -5.75 -13.76
CA LEU A 222 6.85 -4.58 -14.02
C LEU A 222 5.70 -4.96 -14.95
N ASP A 223 4.53 -5.23 -14.38
CA ASP A 223 3.33 -5.48 -15.16
C ASP A 223 2.39 -4.28 -15.08
N LEU A 224 2.19 -3.62 -16.23
CA LEU A 224 1.29 -2.49 -16.39
C LEU A 224 0.27 -2.74 -17.49
N ASN A 225 0.07 -3.99 -17.93
CA ASN A 225 -0.81 -4.27 -19.05
C ASN A 225 -2.28 -3.86 -18.76
N SER A 226 -3.07 -3.70 -19.81
CA SER A 226 -4.52 -3.43 -19.72
C SER A 226 -4.85 -2.20 -18.85
N ASN A 227 -4.20 -1.09 -19.15
CA ASN A 227 -4.40 0.21 -18.50
C ASN A 227 -4.59 1.32 -19.56
N PHE A 228 -4.56 2.59 -19.15
CA PHE A 228 -4.65 3.75 -20.04
C PHE A 228 -3.37 4.60 -20.07
N PHE A 229 -2.20 3.99 -19.80
CA PHE A 229 -0.92 4.70 -19.88
C PHE A 229 -0.66 5.23 -21.30
N THR A 230 -0.03 6.40 -21.37
CA THR A 230 0.26 7.17 -22.59
C THR A 230 1.76 7.51 -22.65
N GLY A 231 2.19 8.20 -23.72
CA GLY A 231 3.58 8.61 -23.90
C GLY A 231 4.42 7.52 -24.57
N THR A 232 5.71 7.48 -24.26
CA THR A 232 6.68 6.51 -24.80
C THR A 232 7.29 5.70 -23.68
N ILE A 233 7.73 4.48 -23.97
CA ILE A 233 8.60 3.73 -23.05
C ILE A 233 9.97 4.44 -23.04
N ALA A 234 10.45 4.83 -21.86
CA ALA A 234 11.72 5.57 -21.74
C ALA A 234 12.91 4.64 -21.98
N THR A 235 14.00 5.17 -22.53
CA THR A 235 15.25 4.42 -22.79
C THR A 235 15.88 3.88 -21.51
N GLU A 236 15.60 4.52 -20.39
CA GLU A 236 16.05 4.22 -19.03
C GLU A 236 15.58 2.85 -18.56
N ILE A 237 14.58 2.25 -19.19
CA ILE A 237 14.19 0.86 -18.93
C ILE A 237 15.38 -0.11 -19.05
N GLY A 238 16.34 0.17 -19.95
CA GLY A 238 17.55 -0.64 -20.10
C GLY A 238 18.50 -0.59 -18.89
N SER A 239 18.27 0.31 -17.92
CA SER A 239 19.06 0.39 -16.70
C SER A 239 18.60 -0.57 -15.60
N VAL A 240 17.40 -1.16 -15.71
CA VAL A 240 16.81 -2.07 -14.70
C VAL A 240 17.39 -3.49 -14.86
N GLN A 241 18.65 -3.68 -14.48
CA GLN A 241 19.43 -4.89 -14.81
C GLN A 241 18.83 -6.23 -14.32
N PHE A 242 17.99 -6.19 -13.28
CA PHE A 242 17.35 -7.38 -12.71
C PHE A 242 15.95 -7.66 -13.25
N LEU A 243 15.43 -6.81 -14.16
CA LEU A 243 14.09 -6.99 -14.73
C LEU A 243 14.04 -8.31 -15.50
N GLN A 244 13.10 -9.17 -15.12
CA GLN A 244 12.85 -10.50 -15.67
C GLN A 244 11.52 -10.58 -16.40
N PHE A 245 10.59 -9.67 -16.08
CA PHE A 245 9.29 -9.62 -16.71
C PHE A 245 8.86 -8.17 -16.90
N VAL A 246 8.38 -7.86 -18.11
CA VAL A 246 7.74 -6.58 -18.40
C VAL A 246 6.54 -6.79 -19.32
N GLN A 247 5.41 -6.18 -18.96
CA GLN A 247 4.25 -6.12 -19.82
C GLN A 247 3.67 -4.71 -19.87
N PHE A 248 3.48 -4.23 -21.10
CA PHE A 248 2.89 -2.92 -21.42
C PHE A 248 1.72 -3.04 -22.41
N GLU A 249 1.26 -4.27 -22.67
CA GLU A 249 0.19 -4.55 -23.62
C GLU A 249 -1.10 -3.80 -23.25
N ALA A 250 -1.98 -3.58 -24.23
CA ALA A 250 -3.32 -3.04 -24.01
C ALA A 250 -3.33 -1.68 -23.28
N ASN A 251 -2.35 -0.84 -23.61
CA ASN A 251 -2.26 0.56 -23.19
C ASN A 251 -2.36 1.51 -24.39
N ARG A 252 -2.19 2.82 -24.15
CA ARG A 252 -2.19 3.88 -25.16
C ARG A 252 -0.78 4.44 -25.41
N PHE A 253 0.25 3.61 -25.24
CA PHE A 253 1.63 3.98 -25.56
C PHE A 253 1.79 4.30 -27.05
N SER A 254 2.77 5.14 -27.33
CA SER A 254 3.13 5.62 -28.67
C SER A 254 4.64 5.50 -28.87
N GLY A 255 5.11 5.73 -30.10
CA GLY A 255 6.53 5.60 -30.43
C GLY A 255 6.93 4.15 -30.68
N THR A 256 8.19 3.83 -30.41
CA THR A 256 8.79 2.52 -30.64
C THR A 256 9.30 1.92 -29.33
N VAL A 257 9.37 0.60 -29.25
CA VAL A 257 10.10 -0.08 -28.17
C VAL A 257 11.58 0.36 -28.22
N PRO A 258 12.14 0.93 -27.13
CA PRO A 258 13.54 1.35 -27.09
C PRO A 258 14.49 0.19 -27.35
N THR A 259 15.58 0.44 -28.08
CA THR A 259 16.61 -0.59 -28.33
C THR A 259 17.31 -1.06 -27.06
N GLU A 260 17.29 -0.22 -26.03
CA GLU A 260 17.84 -0.43 -24.69
C GLU A 260 17.16 -1.60 -23.97
N VAL A 261 15.92 -1.97 -24.34
CA VAL A 261 15.28 -3.20 -23.85
C VAL A 261 16.14 -4.43 -24.19
N GLY A 262 16.84 -4.43 -25.33
CA GLY A 262 17.77 -5.49 -25.71
C GLY A 262 19.06 -5.57 -24.86
N SER A 263 19.28 -4.62 -23.94
CA SER A 263 20.40 -4.65 -22.99
C SER A 263 20.06 -5.31 -21.66
N LEU A 264 18.78 -5.64 -21.42
CA LEU A 264 18.31 -6.30 -20.22
C LEU A 264 18.69 -7.78 -20.27
N ALA A 265 19.76 -8.15 -19.56
CA ALA A 265 20.31 -9.51 -19.60
C ALA A 265 19.42 -10.57 -18.94
N SER A 266 18.49 -10.15 -18.08
CA SER A 266 17.62 -11.03 -17.29
C SER A 266 16.20 -11.15 -17.84
N LEU A 267 15.85 -10.35 -18.87
CA LEU A 267 14.53 -10.27 -19.50
C LEU A 267 14.39 -11.32 -20.61
#